data_AF-A0A7W1ISK8-F1
#
_entry.id   AF-A0A7W1ISK8-F1
#
_cell.length_a   1.000
_cell.length_b   1.000
_cell.length_c   1.000
_cell.angle_alpha   90.00
_cell.angle_beta   90.00
_cell.angle_gamma   90.00
#
_symmetry.space_group_name_H-M   'P 1'
#
loop_
_entity.id
_entity.type
_entity.pdbx_description
1 polymer ?
#
loop_
_entity_poly.entity_id
_entity_poly.type
_entity_poly.pdbx_seq_one_letter_code
_entity_poly.pdbx_strand_id
1 'polypeptide(L)'
;MKKERVLVITGGHGPGLDGARAIAEALVGDGMKVSQAEESSAIKRLDSGSYDCVVLTPNSHITEADVLSLEDFVRGGGGLVAVGAPGSVKGRDMIAGLLGCRVTEHSQPFDFKVGVTDASHPIVHRLGEFLIHDEMSVLEKGADAHAVLASWWGGRGVPMLLVRSEGKGRVAVLANGRTAQALAHPTWRRLLSRSARWSAGEDWSKKTVKVGIVGYGGAFNMGKLHAEACARARLLPVAVCDLDPKRVAIAKGELGDHVRTFSDLGRMLAETDVELCVIVTPHNTHAPLSIQCLEAGRHVVTEKPYTITVAEATKVIETAKRVGRMATVFHNRRWDGDFLAMKRIVESGAIGDPFHIECFFGGFGEPRPDWWRSYKEHSGGAFYDWGAHFADWVLSLMPHRIESVSGSVHKRVWHQVSNEDHIEAFVRFVGGSTASIQQSSIAAIPKSRFRILGTRGGIEQRTAEPNDGLRVVSFRDGQRTESTQPCLASDWDAFWRNVADHLIL
;
A
#
# COMPACT_ATOMS: atom_id res chain seq x y z
N MET A 1 -22.28 -3.34 -1.68
CA MET A 1 -21.83 -3.17 -3.07
C MET A 1 -22.15 -4.44 -3.84
N LYS A 2 -22.61 -4.34 -5.09
CA LYS A 2 -22.71 -5.51 -5.99
C LYS A 2 -21.28 -6.07 -6.15
N LYS A 3 -21.11 -7.39 -6.09
CA LYS A 3 -19.81 -8.02 -6.38
C LYS A 3 -19.77 -8.37 -7.86
N GLU A 4 -18.73 -7.94 -8.55
CA GLU A 4 -18.49 -8.20 -9.97
C GLU A 4 -18.29 -9.69 -10.17
N ARG A 5 -18.95 -10.25 -11.19
CA ARG A 5 -18.84 -11.65 -11.56
C ARG A 5 -17.83 -11.78 -12.68
N VAL A 6 -16.71 -12.43 -12.40
CA VAL A 6 -15.59 -12.54 -13.32
C VAL A 6 -15.38 -13.98 -13.72
N LEU A 7 -15.29 -14.24 -15.02
CA LEU A 7 -14.89 -15.53 -15.56
C LEU A 7 -13.40 -15.48 -15.93
N VAL A 8 -12.57 -16.29 -15.28
CA VAL A 8 -11.15 -16.45 -15.62
C VAL A 8 -10.99 -17.69 -16.50
N ILE A 9 -10.44 -17.49 -17.71
CA ILE A 9 -10.11 -18.57 -18.64
C ILE A 9 -8.67 -19.00 -18.35
N THR A 10 -8.47 -20.22 -17.84
CA THR A 10 -7.18 -20.64 -17.28
C THR A 10 -6.21 -21.20 -18.32
N GLY A 11 -6.72 -21.67 -19.46
CA GLY A 11 -5.95 -22.52 -20.36
C GLY A 11 -5.77 -23.94 -19.80
N GLY A 12 -5.49 -24.92 -20.65
CA GLY A 12 -5.33 -26.33 -20.28
C GLY A 12 -4.09 -26.64 -19.42
N HIS A 13 -3.88 -27.91 -19.10
CA HIS A 13 -2.89 -28.40 -18.13
C HIS A 13 -1.43 -27.94 -18.38
N GLY A 14 -0.68 -27.67 -17.28
CA GLY A 14 0.76 -27.39 -17.30
C GLY A 14 1.19 -26.32 -16.28
N PRO A 15 2.46 -25.85 -16.32
CA PRO A 15 2.99 -24.77 -15.46
C PRO A 15 2.21 -23.45 -15.53
N GLY A 16 1.37 -23.29 -16.56
CA GLY A 16 0.48 -22.16 -16.74
C GLY A 16 -0.73 -22.10 -15.81
N LEU A 17 -1.13 -23.24 -15.22
CA LEU A 17 -2.24 -23.33 -14.26
C LEU A 17 -1.97 -22.53 -12.98
N ASP A 18 -0.72 -22.54 -12.51
CA ASP A 18 -0.33 -21.81 -11.31
C ASP A 18 -0.49 -20.29 -11.51
N GLY A 19 -0.21 -19.80 -12.71
CA GLY A 19 -0.40 -18.39 -13.06
C GLY A 19 -1.87 -17.99 -13.12
N ALA A 20 -2.71 -18.81 -13.77
CA ALA A 20 -4.15 -18.58 -13.84
C ALA A 20 -4.82 -18.61 -12.46
N ARG A 21 -4.38 -19.55 -11.60
CA ARG A 21 -4.82 -19.63 -10.20
C ARG A 21 -4.43 -18.38 -9.42
N ALA A 22 -3.19 -17.90 -9.56
CA ALA A 22 -2.75 -16.68 -8.89
C ALA A 22 -3.56 -15.44 -9.33
N ILE A 23 -3.94 -15.36 -10.61
CA ILE A 23 -4.85 -14.31 -11.14
C ILE A 23 -6.22 -14.41 -10.47
N ALA A 24 -6.82 -15.61 -10.44
CA ALA A 24 -8.13 -15.82 -9.81
C ALA A 24 -8.11 -15.51 -8.31
N GLU A 25 -7.08 -15.96 -7.59
CA GLU A 25 -6.89 -15.68 -6.16
C GLU A 25 -6.73 -14.19 -5.88
N ALA A 26 -6.00 -13.45 -6.72
CA ALA A 26 -5.87 -12.00 -6.60
C ALA A 26 -7.23 -11.28 -6.74
N LEU A 27 -8.03 -11.67 -7.74
CA LEU A 27 -9.36 -11.08 -7.97
C LEU A 27 -10.36 -11.41 -6.85
N VAL A 28 -10.32 -12.64 -6.32
CA VAL A 28 -11.11 -13.03 -5.13
C VAL A 28 -10.70 -12.22 -3.91
N GLY A 29 -9.39 -12.02 -3.70
CA GLY A 29 -8.85 -11.20 -2.62
C GLY A 29 -9.37 -9.76 -2.64
N ASP A 30 -9.63 -9.22 -3.84
CA ASP A 30 -10.17 -7.87 -4.04
C ASP A 30 -11.70 -7.81 -4.10
N GLY A 31 -12.37 -8.89 -3.66
CA GLY A 31 -13.80 -8.92 -3.36
C GLY A 31 -14.72 -9.41 -4.49
N MET A 32 -14.17 -9.80 -5.64
CA MET A 32 -14.93 -10.25 -6.80
C MET A 32 -15.45 -11.68 -6.65
N LYS A 33 -16.54 -12.02 -7.36
CA LYS A 33 -17.04 -13.39 -7.52
C LYS A 33 -16.39 -14.01 -8.75
N VAL A 34 -15.43 -14.91 -8.55
CA VAL A 34 -14.64 -15.49 -9.65
C VAL A 34 -15.10 -16.91 -9.96
N SER A 35 -15.41 -17.18 -11.23
CA SER A 35 -15.53 -18.53 -11.80
C SER A 35 -14.29 -18.81 -12.65
N GLN A 36 -13.84 -20.07 -12.69
CA GLN A 36 -12.72 -20.50 -13.54
C GLN A 36 -13.23 -21.51 -14.57
N ALA A 37 -12.70 -21.44 -15.79
CA ALA A 37 -12.99 -22.42 -16.85
C ALA A 37 -11.72 -22.76 -17.66
N GLU A 38 -11.53 -24.05 -17.89
CA GLU A 38 -10.38 -24.59 -18.63
C GLU A 38 -10.55 -24.52 -20.16
N GLU A 39 -11.80 -24.50 -20.65
CA GLU A 39 -12.14 -24.67 -22.05
C GLU A 39 -12.99 -23.54 -22.66
N SER A 40 -12.90 -23.42 -23.98
CA SER A 40 -13.74 -22.61 -24.88
C SER A 40 -15.26 -22.81 -24.70
N SER A 41 -15.69 -23.96 -24.17
CA SER A 41 -17.11 -24.29 -23.95
C SER A 41 -17.83 -23.36 -22.95
N ALA A 42 -17.08 -22.68 -22.09
CA ALA A 42 -17.59 -21.62 -21.21
C ALA A 42 -17.76 -20.27 -21.95
N ILE A 43 -16.90 -19.99 -22.92
CA ILE A 43 -16.94 -18.76 -23.73
C ILE A 43 -18.14 -18.78 -24.69
N LYS A 44 -18.46 -19.95 -25.25
CA LYS A 44 -19.63 -20.14 -26.13
C LYS A 44 -21.00 -19.90 -25.46
N ARG A 45 -21.03 -19.79 -24.13
CA ARG A 45 -22.24 -19.58 -23.31
C ARG A 45 -22.21 -18.26 -22.57
N LEU A 46 -21.39 -17.29 -23.00
CA LEU A 46 -21.40 -15.94 -22.44
C LEU A 46 -22.73 -15.26 -22.77
N ASP A 47 -23.58 -15.11 -21.76
CA ASP A 47 -24.68 -14.16 -21.79
C ASP A 47 -24.34 -12.95 -20.89
N SER A 48 -24.89 -11.79 -21.22
CA SER A 48 -24.76 -10.56 -20.43
C SER A 48 -25.36 -10.66 -19.03
N GLY A 49 -26.08 -11.76 -18.76
CA GLY A 49 -26.69 -12.09 -17.49
C GLY A 49 -25.79 -12.84 -16.53
N SER A 50 -24.71 -13.51 -16.99
CA SER A 50 -23.92 -14.47 -16.18
C SER A 50 -22.63 -13.88 -15.63
N TYR A 51 -21.93 -13.08 -16.43
CA TYR A 51 -20.65 -12.48 -16.07
C TYR A 51 -20.62 -10.99 -16.42
N ASP A 52 -19.94 -10.19 -15.59
CA ASP A 52 -19.72 -8.78 -15.85
C ASP A 52 -18.37 -8.55 -16.56
N CYS A 53 -17.37 -9.45 -16.37
CA CYS A 53 -16.08 -9.41 -17.06
C CYS A 53 -15.51 -10.81 -17.32
N VAL A 54 -14.78 -10.97 -18.42
CA VAL A 54 -13.96 -12.14 -18.75
C VAL A 54 -12.48 -11.78 -18.66
N VAL A 55 -11.67 -12.64 -18.06
CA VAL A 55 -10.22 -12.49 -17.96
C VAL A 55 -9.54 -13.63 -18.72
N LEU A 56 -8.79 -13.29 -19.76
CA LEU A 56 -7.95 -14.21 -20.51
C LEU A 56 -6.54 -14.21 -19.90
N THR A 57 -6.09 -15.40 -19.51
CA THR A 57 -4.74 -15.63 -18.97
C THR A 57 -3.73 -15.89 -20.09
N PRO A 58 -2.41 -15.79 -19.82
CA PRO A 58 -1.38 -15.97 -20.85
C PRO A 58 -1.45 -17.30 -21.63
N ASN A 59 -2.04 -18.34 -21.04
CA ASN A 59 -2.13 -19.69 -21.61
C ASN A 59 -3.54 -20.02 -22.15
N SER A 60 -4.41 -19.01 -22.27
CA SER A 60 -5.75 -19.20 -22.81
C SER A 60 -5.69 -19.64 -24.27
N HIS A 61 -6.32 -20.77 -24.59
CA HIS A 61 -6.50 -21.23 -25.96
C HIS A 61 -7.86 -20.75 -26.48
N ILE A 62 -7.84 -19.81 -27.42
CA ILE A 62 -9.04 -19.17 -27.96
C ILE A 62 -9.21 -19.59 -29.41
N THR A 63 -10.37 -20.10 -29.78
CA THR A 63 -10.74 -20.42 -31.18
C THR A 63 -11.46 -19.24 -31.83
N GLU A 64 -11.59 -19.23 -33.17
CA GLU A 64 -12.33 -18.18 -33.88
C GLU A 64 -13.78 -18.02 -33.40
N ALA A 65 -14.46 -19.13 -33.08
CA ALA A 65 -15.81 -19.11 -32.52
C ALA A 65 -15.87 -18.47 -31.13
N ASP A 66 -14.80 -18.64 -30.33
CA ASP A 66 -14.68 -18.00 -29.03
C ASP A 66 -14.47 -16.50 -29.17
N VAL A 67 -13.69 -16.06 -30.17
CA VAL A 67 -13.52 -14.63 -30.45
C VAL A 67 -14.86 -13.99 -30.82
N LEU A 68 -15.65 -14.61 -31.69
CA LEU A 68 -16.99 -14.09 -32.04
C LEU A 68 -17.90 -13.97 -30.82
N SER A 69 -17.90 -14.99 -29.94
CA SER A 69 -18.69 -14.98 -28.71
C SER A 69 -18.22 -13.88 -27.74
N LEU A 70 -16.89 -13.65 -27.64
CA LEU A 70 -16.33 -12.56 -26.86
C LEU A 70 -16.66 -11.19 -27.46
N GLU A 71 -16.62 -11.04 -28.78
CA GLU A 71 -17.01 -9.81 -29.47
C GLU A 71 -18.47 -9.46 -29.18
N ASP A 72 -19.39 -10.42 -29.28
CA ASP A 72 -20.80 -10.21 -28.98
C ASP A 72 -21.01 -9.84 -27.50
N PHE A 73 -20.34 -10.54 -26.59
CA PHE A 73 -20.36 -10.25 -25.16
C PHE A 73 -19.87 -8.84 -24.85
N VAL A 74 -18.71 -8.45 -25.39
CA VAL A 74 -18.11 -7.13 -25.16
C VAL A 74 -18.97 -6.04 -25.81
N ARG A 75 -19.38 -6.19 -27.07
CA ARG A 75 -20.26 -5.21 -27.73
C ARG A 75 -21.59 -5.03 -26.99
N GLY A 76 -22.09 -6.08 -26.36
CA GLY A 76 -23.27 -6.09 -25.50
C GLY A 76 -23.11 -5.36 -24.17
N GLY A 77 -21.89 -5.00 -23.77
CA GLY A 77 -21.58 -4.30 -22.51
C GLY A 77 -20.71 -5.08 -21.53
N GLY A 78 -20.33 -6.31 -21.87
CA GLY A 78 -19.40 -7.12 -21.07
C GLY A 78 -17.97 -6.58 -21.08
N GLY A 79 -17.23 -6.86 -20.02
CA GLY A 79 -15.82 -6.51 -19.89
C GLY A 79 -14.87 -7.59 -20.38
N LEU A 80 -13.73 -7.19 -20.96
CA LEU A 80 -12.63 -8.11 -21.27
C LEU A 80 -11.33 -7.60 -20.66
N VAL A 81 -10.56 -8.49 -20.05
CA VAL A 81 -9.18 -8.26 -19.63
C VAL A 81 -8.30 -9.36 -20.21
N ALA A 82 -7.24 -8.97 -20.92
CA ALA A 82 -6.25 -9.90 -21.43
C ALA A 82 -4.92 -9.72 -20.68
N VAL A 83 -4.37 -10.80 -20.13
CA VAL A 83 -3.12 -10.81 -19.35
C VAL A 83 -2.00 -11.50 -20.12
N GLY A 84 -0.82 -10.88 -20.14
CA GLY A 84 0.36 -11.39 -20.85
C GLY A 84 0.16 -11.55 -22.36
N ALA A 85 -0.82 -10.80 -22.90
CA ALA A 85 -1.26 -10.77 -24.29
C ALA A 85 -1.44 -12.18 -24.91
N PRO A 86 -2.59 -12.85 -24.68
CA PRO A 86 -2.83 -14.21 -25.13
C PRO A 86 -2.88 -14.26 -26.66
N GLY A 87 -1.79 -14.72 -27.28
CA GLY A 87 -1.61 -14.75 -28.74
C GLY A 87 -1.31 -16.14 -29.30
N SER A 88 -1.29 -17.18 -28.48
CA SER A 88 -1.01 -18.54 -28.95
C SER A 88 -2.27 -19.20 -29.52
N VAL A 89 -2.28 -19.37 -30.86
CA VAL A 89 -3.09 -20.31 -31.69
C VAL A 89 -4.28 -19.68 -32.47
N LYS A 90 -4.61 -20.27 -33.65
CA LYS A 90 -5.61 -19.95 -34.70
C LYS A 90 -6.62 -18.82 -34.41
N GLY A 91 -6.70 -17.82 -35.29
CA GLY A 91 -7.60 -16.66 -35.15
C GLY A 91 -6.91 -15.38 -34.63
N ARG A 92 -5.56 -15.33 -34.69
CA ARG A 92 -4.73 -14.24 -34.14
C ARG A 92 -5.17 -12.84 -34.57
N ASP A 93 -5.64 -12.70 -35.81
CA ASP A 93 -6.02 -11.40 -36.35
C ASP A 93 -7.40 -10.96 -35.85
N MET A 94 -8.32 -11.91 -35.59
CA MET A 94 -9.64 -11.60 -35.03
C MET A 94 -9.50 -11.16 -33.57
N ILE A 95 -8.78 -11.92 -32.74
CA ILE A 95 -8.58 -11.53 -31.34
C ILE A 95 -7.78 -10.22 -31.24
N ALA A 96 -6.82 -9.98 -32.14
CA ALA A 96 -6.12 -8.70 -32.20
C ALA A 96 -7.05 -7.51 -32.50
N GLY A 97 -8.08 -7.71 -33.34
CA GLY A 97 -9.12 -6.73 -33.58
C GLY A 97 -9.87 -6.38 -32.30
N LEU A 98 -10.38 -7.39 -31.59
CA LEU A 98 -11.10 -7.21 -30.32
C LEU A 98 -10.21 -6.56 -29.24
N LEU A 99 -8.95 -6.99 -29.12
CA LEU A 99 -8.00 -6.44 -28.14
C LEU A 99 -7.49 -5.04 -28.51
N GLY A 100 -7.55 -4.67 -29.80
CA GLY A 100 -7.00 -3.41 -30.31
C GLY A 100 -5.47 -3.38 -30.32
N CYS A 101 -4.82 -4.54 -30.34
CA CYS A 101 -3.37 -4.65 -30.42
C CYS A 101 -2.92 -5.99 -30.96
N ARG A 102 -1.69 -6.03 -31.49
CA ARG A 102 -0.99 -7.27 -31.87
C ARG A 102 0.26 -7.45 -31.01
N VAL A 103 0.54 -8.69 -30.65
CA VAL A 103 1.82 -9.03 -30.03
C VAL A 103 2.84 -9.29 -31.13
N THR A 104 3.96 -8.57 -31.10
CA THR A 104 5.00 -8.68 -32.14
C THR A 104 6.19 -9.50 -31.68
N GLU A 105 6.54 -9.43 -30.40
CA GLU A 105 7.71 -10.09 -29.83
C GLU A 105 7.51 -10.33 -28.33
N HIS A 106 8.25 -11.30 -27.78
CA HIS A 106 8.34 -11.58 -26.35
C HIS A 106 9.81 -11.56 -25.92
N SER A 107 10.08 -10.97 -24.77
CA SER A 107 11.40 -11.04 -24.14
C SER A 107 11.56 -12.30 -23.27
N GLN A 108 12.80 -12.64 -22.94
CA GLN A 108 13.07 -13.43 -21.73
C GLN A 108 12.73 -12.59 -20.48
N PRO A 109 12.51 -13.21 -19.30
CA PRO A 109 12.29 -12.48 -18.06
C PRO A 109 13.45 -11.55 -17.69
N PHE A 110 13.16 -10.30 -17.38
CA PHE A 110 14.14 -9.32 -16.91
C PHE A 110 13.48 -8.22 -16.08
N ASP A 111 14.30 -7.40 -15.40
CA ASP A 111 13.82 -6.24 -14.66
C ASP A 111 13.60 -5.06 -15.60
N PHE A 112 12.39 -4.51 -15.62
CA PHE A 112 12.09 -3.29 -16.35
C PHE A 112 11.15 -2.37 -15.60
N LYS A 113 11.23 -1.07 -15.92
CA LYS A 113 10.45 -0.01 -15.31
C LYS A 113 9.18 0.23 -16.11
N VAL A 114 8.04 0.21 -15.43
CA VAL A 114 6.73 0.56 -16.01
C VAL A 114 6.34 1.95 -15.51
N GLY A 115 6.03 2.84 -16.45
CA GLY A 115 5.61 4.22 -16.19
C GLY A 115 4.16 4.46 -16.60
N VAL A 116 3.53 5.43 -15.93
CA VAL A 116 2.18 5.92 -16.28
C VAL A 116 2.27 6.88 -17.46
N THR A 117 1.51 6.61 -18.53
CA THR A 117 1.45 7.48 -19.72
C THR A 117 0.23 8.40 -19.72
N ASP A 118 -0.84 8.01 -19.03
CA ASP A 118 -2.03 8.84 -18.85
C ASP A 118 -2.58 8.69 -17.43
N ALA A 119 -2.18 9.62 -16.56
CA ALA A 119 -2.59 9.64 -15.16
C ALA A 119 -4.09 10.00 -14.96
N SER A 120 -4.80 10.42 -16.01
CA SER A 120 -6.23 10.74 -15.94
C SER A 120 -7.11 9.49 -15.94
N HIS A 121 -6.60 8.36 -16.43
CA HIS A 121 -7.37 7.12 -16.54
C HIS A 121 -7.59 6.44 -15.17
N PRO A 122 -8.82 6.01 -14.82
CA PRO A 122 -9.14 5.49 -13.49
C PRO A 122 -8.35 4.26 -13.05
N ILE A 123 -7.92 3.39 -13.98
CA ILE A 123 -7.11 2.20 -13.67
C ILE A 123 -5.76 2.57 -13.04
N VAL A 124 -5.19 3.72 -13.40
CA VAL A 124 -3.84 4.13 -12.96
C VAL A 124 -3.88 5.30 -11.97
N HIS A 125 -5.05 5.71 -11.48
CA HIS A 125 -5.14 6.74 -10.43
C HIS A 125 -4.30 6.34 -9.22
N ARG A 126 -3.53 7.29 -8.69
CA ARG A 126 -2.66 7.10 -7.52
C ARG A 126 -1.55 6.04 -7.72
N LEU A 127 -1.24 5.67 -8.96
CA LEU A 127 -0.13 4.80 -9.32
C LEU A 127 1.11 5.64 -9.62
N GLY A 128 2.25 5.22 -9.09
CA GLY A 128 3.56 5.72 -9.53
C GLY A 128 4.20 4.78 -10.55
N GLU A 129 5.40 5.13 -10.99
CA GLU A 129 6.29 4.19 -11.67
C GLU A 129 6.65 3.02 -10.76
N PHE A 130 6.89 1.85 -11.34
CA PHE A 130 7.31 0.66 -10.59
C PHE A 130 8.26 -0.19 -11.42
N LEU A 131 9.14 -0.93 -10.72
CA LEU A 131 10.01 -1.94 -11.32
C LEU A 131 9.33 -3.31 -11.22
N ILE A 132 9.40 -4.10 -12.28
CA ILE A 132 8.86 -5.46 -12.29
C ILE A 132 9.83 -6.40 -12.98
N HIS A 133 9.92 -7.64 -12.47
CA HIS A 133 10.64 -8.74 -13.10
C HIS A 133 9.64 -9.59 -13.87
N ASP A 134 9.68 -9.54 -15.21
CA ASP A 134 8.75 -10.31 -16.03
C ASP A 134 9.21 -10.50 -17.47
N GLU A 135 8.47 -11.29 -18.23
CA GLU A 135 8.47 -11.26 -19.69
C GLU A 135 7.72 -10.02 -20.19
N MET A 136 8.31 -9.33 -21.15
CA MET A 136 7.67 -8.20 -21.84
C MET A 136 7.03 -8.70 -23.13
N SER A 137 5.70 -8.60 -23.23
CA SER A 137 4.99 -8.77 -24.51
C SER A 137 4.95 -7.42 -25.21
N VAL A 138 5.63 -7.28 -26.34
CA VAL A 138 5.65 -6.00 -27.06
C VAL A 138 4.39 -5.89 -27.90
N LEU A 139 3.59 -4.87 -27.58
CA LEU A 139 2.31 -4.62 -28.21
C LEU A 139 2.45 -3.57 -29.32
N GLU A 140 2.06 -3.93 -30.53
CA GLU A 140 1.72 -2.99 -31.58
C GLU A 140 0.28 -2.52 -31.36
N LYS A 141 0.13 -1.26 -30.96
CA LYS A 141 -1.15 -0.65 -30.60
C LYS A 141 -1.96 -0.28 -31.85
N GLY A 142 -3.24 -0.66 -31.88
CA GLY A 142 -4.22 -0.16 -32.85
C GLY A 142 -4.52 1.33 -32.68
N ALA A 143 -5.16 1.93 -33.69
CA ALA A 143 -5.51 3.36 -33.65
C ALA A 143 -6.56 3.70 -32.58
N ASP A 144 -7.43 2.76 -32.27
CA ASP A 144 -8.57 2.83 -31.34
C ASP A 144 -8.24 2.42 -29.90
N ALA A 145 -7.05 1.86 -29.66
CA ALA A 145 -6.55 1.56 -28.32
C ALA A 145 -5.77 2.73 -27.72
N HIS A 146 -5.89 2.91 -26.42
CA HIS A 146 -5.21 3.95 -25.64
C HIS A 146 -4.24 3.32 -24.65
N ALA A 147 -2.99 3.81 -24.62
CA ALA A 147 -2.00 3.31 -23.67
C ALA A 147 -2.01 4.15 -22.39
N VAL A 148 -2.23 3.50 -21.26
CA VAL A 148 -2.23 4.14 -19.94
C VAL A 148 -0.98 3.80 -19.12
N LEU A 149 -0.26 2.73 -19.50
CA LEU A 149 1.08 2.41 -19.02
C LEU A 149 2.01 2.11 -20.20
N ALA A 150 3.30 2.40 -20.06
CA ALA A 150 4.34 2.01 -21.01
C ALA A 150 5.67 1.65 -20.33
N SER A 151 6.53 0.97 -21.08
CA SER A 151 7.92 0.70 -20.74
C SER A 151 8.82 1.08 -21.94
N TRP A 152 10.13 1.05 -21.76
CA TRP A 152 11.11 1.26 -22.83
C TRP A 152 11.65 -0.07 -23.34
N TRP A 153 11.57 -0.27 -24.65
CA TRP A 153 12.10 -1.46 -25.32
C TRP A 153 12.64 -1.09 -26.70
N GLY A 154 13.86 -1.53 -27.02
CA GLY A 154 14.48 -1.27 -28.32
C GLY A 154 14.56 0.22 -28.70
N GLY A 155 14.75 1.12 -27.73
CA GLY A 155 14.84 2.57 -27.96
C GLY A 155 13.50 3.28 -28.19
N ARG A 156 12.36 2.60 -28.01
CA ARG A 156 11.02 3.20 -28.11
C ARG A 156 10.14 2.87 -26.90
N GLY A 157 9.11 3.69 -26.68
CA GLY A 157 8.06 3.38 -25.71
C GLY A 157 7.14 2.28 -26.23
N VAL A 158 6.90 1.25 -25.42
CA VAL A 158 6.01 0.13 -25.73
C VAL A 158 4.87 0.07 -24.69
N PRO A 159 3.60 -0.10 -25.10
CA PRO A 159 2.47 -0.14 -24.16
C PRO A 159 2.53 -1.34 -23.23
N MET A 160 2.32 -1.10 -21.93
CA MET A 160 2.24 -2.15 -20.90
C MET A 160 0.81 -2.38 -20.41
N LEU A 161 -0.06 -1.38 -20.56
CA LEU A 161 -1.49 -1.50 -20.35
C LEU A 161 -2.23 -0.67 -21.41
N LEU A 162 -3.00 -1.37 -22.24
CA LEU A 162 -3.91 -0.76 -23.22
C LEU A 162 -5.34 -0.82 -22.72
N VAL A 163 -6.13 0.19 -23.07
CA VAL A 163 -7.57 0.23 -22.85
C VAL A 163 -8.28 0.65 -24.12
N ARG A 164 -9.46 0.10 -24.39
CA ARG A 164 -10.34 0.54 -25.47
C ARG A 164 -11.81 0.28 -25.11
N SER A 165 -12.69 0.91 -25.87
CA SER A 165 -14.11 0.54 -25.91
C SER A 165 -14.39 -0.27 -27.16
N GLU A 166 -15.30 -1.23 -27.07
CA GLU A 166 -15.80 -1.99 -28.22
C GLU A 166 -17.32 -2.16 -28.04
N GLY A 167 -18.11 -1.53 -28.91
CA GLY A 167 -19.55 -1.36 -28.68
C GLY A 167 -19.84 -0.67 -27.34
N LYS A 168 -20.61 -1.33 -26.46
CA LYS A 168 -20.90 -0.84 -25.10
C LYS A 168 -19.91 -1.32 -24.04
N GLY A 169 -19.04 -2.27 -24.38
CA GLY A 169 -18.10 -2.88 -23.45
C GLY A 169 -16.74 -2.21 -23.44
N ARG A 170 -15.89 -2.71 -22.55
CA ARG A 170 -14.58 -2.15 -22.25
C ARG A 170 -13.55 -3.27 -22.23
N VAL A 171 -12.41 -3.02 -22.87
CA VAL A 171 -11.32 -4.00 -23.01
C VAL A 171 -10.05 -3.42 -22.43
N ALA A 172 -9.36 -4.20 -21.59
CA ALA A 172 -8.05 -3.86 -21.04
C ALA A 172 -7.04 -4.96 -21.39
N VAL A 173 -5.81 -4.60 -21.76
CA VAL A 173 -4.75 -5.55 -22.13
C VAL A 173 -3.50 -5.23 -21.32
N LEU A 174 -3.15 -6.12 -20.40
CA LEU A 174 -1.89 -6.12 -19.65
C LEU A 174 -0.84 -6.89 -20.46
N ALA A 175 0.24 -6.21 -20.85
CA ALA A 175 1.31 -6.78 -21.66
C ALA A 175 2.26 -7.71 -20.87
N ASN A 176 2.08 -7.77 -19.56
CA ASN A 176 2.85 -8.52 -18.59
C ASN A 176 1.91 -9.35 -17.69
N GLY A 177 2.45 -10.04 -16.69
CA GLY A 177 1.77 -11.01 -15.84
C GLY A 177 2.06 -12.47 -16.24
N ARG A 178 3.28 -12.79 -16.67
CA ARG A 178 3.65 -14.15 -17.12
C ARG A 178 4.49 -14.92 -16.11
N THR A 179 5.34 -14.24 -15.34
CA THR A 179 6.13 -14.86 -14.26
C THR A 179 5.42 -14.89 -12.91
N ALA A 180 5.81 -15.83 -12.05
CA ALA A 180 5.32 -15.87 -10.66
C ALA A 180 5.67 -14.58 -9.88
N GLN A 181 6.82 -13.98 -10.17
CA GLN A 181 7.28 -12.72 -9.57
C GLN A 181 6.35 -11.56 -9.95
N ALA A 182 5.98 -11.46 -11.23
CA ALA A 182 5.04 -10.44 -11.70
C ALA A 182 3.64 -10.63 -11.09
N LEU A 183 3.16 -11.88 -11.06
CA LEU A 183 1.86 -12.23 -10.46
C LEU A 183 1.84 -12.02 -8.95
N ALA A 184 2.99 -12.04 -8.27
CA ALA A 184 3.14 -11.68 -6.86
C ALA A 184 3.30 -10.17 -6.62
N HIS A 185 3.58 -9.39 -7.66
CA HIS A 185 3.89 -7.97 -7.53
C HIS A 185 2.65 -7.15 -7.08
N PRO A 186 2.69 -6.44 -5.93
CA PRO A 186 1.50 -5.79 -5.36
C PRO A 186 0.85 -4.75 -6.29
N THR A 187 1.66 -3.94 -6.96
CA THR A 187 1.17 -2.92 -7.90
C THR A 187 0.54 -3.58 -9.13
N TRP A 188 1.08 -4.73 -9.57
CA TRP A 188 0.55 -5.44 -10.74
C TRP A 188 -0.80 -6.08 -10.42
N ARG A 189 -0.93 -6.73 -9.25
CA ARG A 189 -2.21 -7.25 -8.75
C ARG A 189 -3.28 -6.16 -8.68
N ARG A 190 -2.92 -4.97 -8.19
CA ARG A 190 -3.81 -3.81 -8.18
C ARG A 190 -4.26 -3.41 -9.58
N LEU A 191 -3.35 -3.40 -10.56
CA LEU A 191 -3.68 -3.10 -11.96
C LEU A 191 -4.62 -4.14 -12.57
N LEU A 192 -4.41 -5.43 -12.29
CA LEU A 192 -5.30 -6.51 -12.71
C LEU A 192 -6.72 -6.28 -12.19
N SER A 193 -6.89 -6.09 -10.88
CA SER A 193 -8.21 -5.90 -10.27
C SER A 193 -8.90 -4.63 -10.76
N ARG A 194 -8.17 -3.52 -10.86
CA ARG A 194 -8.72 -2.28 -11.44
C ARG A 194 -9.09 -2.45 -12.91
N SER A 195 -8.30 -3.20 -13.69
CA SER A 195 -8.67 -3.49 -15.08
C SER A 195 -9.97 -4.28 -15.16
N ALA A 196 -10.14 -5.31 -14.32
CA ALA A 196 -11.37 -6.11 -14.29
C ALA A 196 -12.60 -5.29 -13.86
N ARG A 197 -12.49 -4.45 -12.82
CA ARG A 197 -13.60 -3.57 -12.38
C ARG A 197 -13.99 -2.56 -13.44
N TRP A 198 -12.99 -1.89 -14.03
CA TRP A 198 -13.23 -0.90 -15.08
C TRP A 198 -13.88 -1.56 -16.30
N SER A 199 -13.37 -2.72 -16.72
CA SER A 199 -13.93 -3.51 -17.81
C SER A 199 -15.35 -3.99 -17.50
N ALA A 200 -15.66 -4.35 -16.25
CA ALA A 200 -17.01 -4.72 -15.79
C ALA A 200 -18.01 -3.54 -15.73
N GLY A 201 -17.58 -2.33 -16.11
CA GLY A 201 -18.44 -1.15 -16.21
C GLY A 201 -18.43 -0.25 -14.97
N GLU A 202 -17.66 -0.57 -13.92
CA GLU A 202 -17.47 0.34 -12.80
C GLU A 202 -16.80 1.65 -13.26
N ASP A 203 -17.22 2.76 -12.65
CA ASP A 203 -16.57 4.07 -12.82
C ASP A 203 -16.36 4.71 -11.45
N TRP A 204 -15.09 4.79 -11.05
CA TRP A 204 -14.66 5.49 -9.84
C TRP A 204 -13.87 6.76 -10.15
N SER A 205 -13.85 7.20 -11.42
CA SER A 205 -13.04 8.34 -11.85
C SER A 205 -13.34 9.63 -11.10
N LYS A 206 -14.59 9.80 -10.65
CA LYS A 206 -15.09 10.96 -9.91
C LYS A 206 -15.41 10.69 -8.44
N LYS A 207 -15.24 9.45 -7.96
CA LYS A 207 -15.49 9.12 -6.56
C LYS A 207 -14.45 9.80 -5.67
N THR A 208 -14.93 10.44 -4.62
CA THR A 208 -14.12 11.05 -3.56
C THR A 208 -14.67 10.59 -2.21
N VAL A 209 -13.84 10.68 -1.18
CA VAL A 209 -14.22 10.37 0.20
C VAL A 209 -14.11 11.65 1.02
N LYS A 210 -15.17 12.02 1.74
CA LYS A 210 -15.17 13.23 2.58
C LYS A 210 -14.47 12.97 3.91
N VAL A 211 -13.51 13.83 4.24
CA VAL A 211 -12.62 13.69 5.39
C VAL A 211 -12.90 14.75 6.43
N GLY A 212 -12.98 14.32 7.69
CA GLY A 212 -12.94 15.17 8.88
C GLY A 212 -11.61 15.03 9.58
N ILE A 213 -10.91 16.14 9.82
CA ILE A 213 -9.66 16.17 10.60
C ILE A 213 -10.01 16.47 12.06
N VAL A 214 -9.71 15.55 12.96
CA VAL A 214 -9.95 15.69 14.41
C VAL A 214 -8.62 15.96 15.08
N GLY A 215 -8.40 17.21 15.49
CA GLY A 215 -7.11 17.75 15.90
C GLY A 215 -6.38 18.44 14.76
N TYR A 216 -6.19 19.75 14.87
CA TYR A 216 -5.44 20.60 13.95
C TYR A 216 -4.29 21.31 14.70
N GLY A 217 -3.67 20.57 15.61
CA GLY A 217 -2.64 21.07 16.52
C GLY A 217 -1.42 21.64 15.79
N GLY A 218 -0.82 22.67 16.38
CA GLY A 218 0.33 23.37 15.78
C GLY A 218 1.66 22.59 15.82
N ALA A 219 1.75 21.51 16.59
CA ALA A 219 2.97 20.71 16.69
C ALA A 219 3.24 20.00 15.34
N PHE A 220 4.35 20.36 14.69
CA PHE A 220 4.75 19.89 13.36
C PHE A 220 3.71 20.09 12.25
N ASN A 221 2.67 20.87 12.52
CA ASN A 221 1.55 21.11 11.61
C ASN A 221 0.87 19.84 11.08
N MET A 222 0.81 18.78 11.91
CA MET A 222 0.33 17.46 11.46
C MET A 222 -1.09 17.50 10.90
N GLY A 223 -2.00 18.30 11.47
CA GLY A 223 -3.36 18.45 10.96
C GLY A 223 -3.39 18.95 9.50
N LYS A 224 -2.57 19.95 9.17
CA LYS A 224 -2.42 20.45 7.80
C LYS A 224 -1.80 19.41 6.88
N LEU A 225 -0.69 18.80 7.30
CA LEU A 225 0.01 17.79 6.50
C LEU A 225 -0.92 16.62 6.12
N HIS A 226 -1.76 16.18 7.07
CA HIS A 226 -2.79 15.18 6.85
C HIS A 226 -3.87 15.64 5.88
N ALA A 227 -4.41 16.84 6.05
CA ALA A 227 -5.42 17.40 5.16
C ALA A 227 -4.90 17.50 3.71
N GLU A 228 -3.68 18.01 3.52
CA GLU A 228 -3.06 18.13 2.19
C GLU A 228 -2.75 16.76 1.58
N ALA A 229 -2.23 15.81 2.35
CA ALA A 229 -1.96 14.45 1.87
C ALA A 229 -3.24 13.70 1.48
N CYS A 230 -4.31 13.87 2.27
CA CYS A 230 -5.65 13.40 1.93
C CYS A 230 -6.10 13.98 0.58
N ALA A 231 -6.01 15.31 0.41
CA ALA A 231 -6.45 15.98 -0.82
C ALA A 231 -5.70 15.46 -2.06
N ARG A 232 -4.36 15.27 -1.97
CA ARG A 232 -3.55 14.66 -3.04
C ARG A 232 -3.99 13.23 -3.38
N ALA A 233 -4.56 12.50 -2.43
CA ALA A 233 -5.09 11.15 -2.62
C ALA A 233 -6.58 11.09 -3.02
N ARG A 234 -7.25 12.23 -3.26
CA ARG A 234 -8.71 12.35 -3.50
C ARG A 234 -9.59 11.99 -2.30
N LEU A 235 -9.04 12.16 -1.11
CA LEU A 235 -9.75 12.17 0.15
C LEU A 235 -9.96 13.65 0.49
N LEU A 236 -11.17 14.18 0.32
CA LEU A 236 -11.47 15.60 0.36
C LEU A 236 -11.69 16.08 1.81
N PRO A 237 -10.82 16.91 2.40
CA PRO A 237 -11.09 17.53 3.69
C PRO A 237 -12.30 18.46 3.59
N VAL A 238 -13.33 18.21 4.40
CA VAL A 238 -14.57 19.03 4.44
C VAL A 238 -14.91 19.52 5.84
N ALA A 239 -14.28 18.95 6.87
CA ALA A 239 -14.50 19.34 8.24
C ALA A 239 -13.20 19.29 9.08
N VAL A 240 -13.10 20.19 10.05
CA VAL A 240 -12.04 20.20 11.06
C VAL A 240 -12.68 20.36 12.43
N CYS A 241 -12.26 19.54 13.40
CA CYS A 241 -12.65 19.64 14.80
C CYS A 241 -11.41 19.86 15.67
N ASP A 242 -11.36 20.94 16.42
CA ASP A 242 -10.31 21.18 17.42
C ASP A 242 -10.89 21.93 18.63
N LEU A 243 -10.41 21.61 19.84
CA LEU A 243 -10.85 22.25 21.07
C LEU A 243 -10.30 23.68 21.20
N ASP A 244 -9.15 23.97 20.58
CA ASP A 244 -8.57 25.32 20.58
C ASP A 244 -9.19 26.16 19.44
N PRO A 245 -9.96 27.22 19.75
CA PRO A 245 -10.58 28.07 18.74
C PRO A 245 -9.54 28.74 17.83
N LYS A 246 -8.29 28.93 18.28
CA LYS A 246 -7.21 29.45 17.43
C LYS A 246 -6.84 28.46 16.34
N ARG A 247 -6.86 27.15 16.64
CA ARG A 247 -6.55 26.09 15.65
C ARG A 247 -7.66 25.96 14.63
N VAL A 248 -8.91 26.05 15.06
CA VAL A 248 -10.08 26.15 14.18
C VAL A 248 -9.95 27.34 13.20
N ALA A 249 -9.57 28.53 13.68
CA ALA A 249 -9.40 29.71 12.83
C ALA A 249 -8.26 29.53 11.81
N ILE A 250 -7.12 28.97 12.23
CA ILE A 250 -5.99 28.66 11.34
C ILE A 250 -6.42 27.65 10.27
N ALA A 251 -7.09 26.57 10.65
CA ALA A 251 -7.54 25.54 9.72
C ALA A 251 -8.46 26.12 8.63
N LYS A 252 -9.39 27.00 9.01
CA LYS A 252 -10.27 27.68 8.05
C LYS A 252 -9.47 28.56 7.08
N GLY A 253 -8.49 29.30 7.57
CA GLY A 253 -7.63 30.15 6.75
C GLY A 253 -6.73 29.37 5.79
N GLU A 254 -6.23 28.21 6.20
CA GLU A 254 -5.31 27.38 5.40
C GLU A 254 -6.02 26.47 4.40
N LEU A 255 -7.18 25.90 4.78
CA LEU A 255 -7.90 24.94 3.94
C LEU A 255 -9.01 25.59 3.10
N GLY A 256 -9.47 26.78 3.47
CA GLY A 256 -10.46 27.56 2.73
C GLY A 256 -11.90 27.37 3.20
N ASP A 257 -12.81 28.20 2.66
CA ASP A 257 -14.18 28.36 3.17
C ASP A 257 -15.11 27.15 2.98
N HIS A 258 -14.71 26.19 2.14
CA HIS A 258 -15.44 24.94 1.97
C HIS A 258 -15.31 23.99 3.17
N VAL A 259 -14.32 24.21 4.04
CA VAL A 259 -14.11 23.42 5.25
C VAL A 259 -14.91 24.01 6.41
N ARG A 260 -15.81 23.20 6.96
CA ARG A 260 -16.57 23.56 8.17
C ARG A 260 -15.76 23.26 9.42
N THR A 261 -15.82 24.15 10.40
CA THR A 261 -15.05 23.99 11.63
C THR A 261 -15.94 23.79 12.85
N PHE A 262 -15.44 22.98 13.78
CA PHE A 262 -16.16 22.53 14.96
C PHE A 262 -15.24 22.54 16.19
N SER A 263 -15.84 22.73 17.35
CA SER A 263 -15.19 22.55 18.66
C SER A 263 -15.71 21.32 19.42
N ASP A 264 -16.64 20.58 18.82
CA ASP A 264 -17.20 19.34 19.37
C ASP A 264 -17.30 18.27 18.28
N LEU A 265 -16.74 17.09 18.57
CA LEU A 265 -16.71 15.97 17.62
C LEU A 265 -18.13 15.43 17.37
N GLY A 266 -18.98 15.38 18.39
CA GLY A 266 -20.36 14.92 18.25
C GLY A 266 -21.15 15.75 17.25
N ARG A 267 -21.04 17.08 17.33
CA ARG A 267 -21.62 18.03 16.38
C ARG A 267 -21.03 17.90 14.98
N MET A 268 -19.71 17.75 14.85
CA MET A 268 -19.09 17.50 13.54
C MET A 268 -19.69 16.25 12.89
N LEU A 269 -19.81 15.15 13.65
CA LEU A 269 -20.38 13.91 13.15
C LEU A 269 -21.90 14.02 12.90
N ALA A 270 -22.64 14.81 13.67
CA ALA A 270 -24.09 14.96 13.46
C ALA A 270 -24.42 15.86 12.27
N GLU A 271 -23.63 16.92 12.06
CA GLU A 271 -23.96 17.99 11.12
C GLU A 271 -23.24 17.87 9.76
N THR A 272 -22.37 16.88 9.58
CA THR A 272 -21.59 16.67 8.33
C THR A 272 -21.77 15.27 7.76
N ASP A 273 -21.48 15.13 6.47
CA ASP A 273 -21.42 13.86 5.75
C ASP A 273 -19.99 13.35 5.61
N VAL A 274 -19.14 13.62 6.61
CA VAL A 274 -17.79 13.03 6.70
C VAL A 274 -17.90 11.50 6.73
N GLU A 275 -17.10 10.87 5.88
CA GLU A 275 -17.01 9.41 5.71
C GLU A 275 -15.76 8.84 6.39
N LEU A 276 -14.67 9.61 6.44
CA LEU A 276 -13.39 9.24 7.06
C LEU A 276 -12.96 10.29 8.09
N CYS A 277 -12.68 9.88 9.32
CA CYS A 277 -12.09 10.74 10.35
C CYS A 277 -10.59 10.45 10.49
N VAL A 278 -9.77 11.50 10.46
CA VAL A 278 -8.33 11.44 10.73
C VAL A 278 -8.07 12.05 12.10
N ILE A 279 -7.64 11.23 13.06
CA ILE A 279 -7.45 11.60 14.46
C ILE A 279 -5.98 11.96 14.68
N VAL A 280 -5.73 13.24 14.97
CA VAL A 280 -4.41 13.87 15.14
C VAL A 280 -4.37 14.57 16.50
N THR A 281 -4.68 13.82 17.56
CA THR A 281 -4.86 14.33 18.93
C THR A 281 -3.79 13.75 19.87
N PRO A 282 -3.73 14.13 21.16
CA PRO A 282 -2.88 13.43 22.13
C PRO A 282 -3.17 11.92 22.20
N HIS A 283 -2.15 11.10 22.50
CA HIS A 283 -2.27 9.64 22.33
C HIS A 283 -3.38 9.02 23.19
N ASN A 284 -3.60 9.54 24.40
CA ASN A 284 -4.64 9.09 25.32
C ASN A 284 -6.07 9.32 24.79
N THR A 285 -6.27 10.17 23.78
CA THR A 285 -7.59 10.42 23.19
C THR A 285 -7.87 9.59 21.95
N HIS A 286 -6.87 8.88 21.40
CA HIS A 286 -7.04 8.12 20.16
C HIS A 286 -8.17 7.09 20.24
N ALA A 287 -8.19 6.26 21.28
CA ALA A 287 -9.17 5.20 21.43
C ALA A 287 -10.63 5.71 21.60
N PRO A 288 -10.94 6.59 22.56
CA PRO A 288 -12.31 7.09 22.73
C PRO A 288 -12.81 7.83 21.50
N LEU A 289 -11.98 8.68 20.86
CA LEU A 289 -12.38 9.40 19.64
C LEU A 289 -12.57 8.44 18.46
N SER A 290 -11.72 7.42 18.32
CA SER A 290 -11.88 6.40 17.27
C SER A 290 -13.20 5.66 17.42
N ILE A 291 -13.52 5.21 18.64
CA ILE A 291 -14.78 4.51 18.92
C ILE A 291 -15.97 5.43 18.61
N GLN A 292 -15.94 6.70 19.03
CA GLN A 292 -17.00 7.66 18.74
C GLN A 292 -17.24 7.83 17.22
N CYS A 293 -16.18 7.97 16.42
CA CYS A 293 -16.28 8.07 14.97
C CYS A 293 -16.83 6.77 14.34
N LEU A 294 -16.33 5.61 14.78
CA LEU A 294 -16.75 4.30 14.26
C LEU A 294 -18.22 4.01 14.57
N GLU A 295 -18.69 4.29 15.80
CA GLU A 295 -20.10 4.11 16.20
C GLU A 295 -21.03 5.03 15.41
N ALA A 296 -20.52 6.20 15.03
CA ALA A 296 -21.22 7.11 14.14
C ALA A 296 -21.17 6.61 12.67
N GLY A 297 -20.56 5.46 12.38
CA GLY A 297 -20.51 4.84 11.06
C GLY A 297 -19.42 5.38 10.13
N ARG A 298 -18.38 6.02 10.67
CA ARG A 298 -17.26 6.59 9.90
C ARG A 298 -16.06 5.64 9.87
N HIS A 299 -15.27 5.72 8.81
CA HIS A 299 -13.93 5.13 8.79
C HIS A 299 -12.98 5.96 9.66
N VAL A 300 -11.92 5.35 10.18
CA VAL A 300 -10.93 6.01 11.04
C VAL A 300 -9.51 5.75 10.59
N VAL A 301 -8.73 6.82 10.49
CA VAL A 301 -7.26 6.79 10.54
C VAL A 301 -6.86 7.50 11.82
N THR A 302 -6.03 6.90 12.66
CA THR A 302 -5.42 7.58 13.80
C THR A 302 -3.94 7.83 13.57
N GLU A 303 -3.42 8.91 14.13
CA GLU A 303 -1.99 9.08 14.35
C GLU A 303 -1.43 7.94 15.22
N LYS A 304 -0.12 7.74 15.12
CA LYS A 304 0.61 6.81 16.00
C LYS A 304 0.80 7.44 17.39
N PRO A 305 0.96 6.61 18.44
CA PRO A 305 0.70 5.18 18.51
C PRO A 305 -0.81 4.91 18.38
N TYR A 306 -1.18 3.68 18.00
CA TYR A 306 -2.59 3.35 17.77
C TYR A 306 -3.48 3.67 18.99
N THR A 307 -3.06 3.24 20.17
CA THR A 307 -3.67 3.49 21.49
C THR A 307 -2.58 3.42 22.58
N ILE A 308 -2.92 3.76 23.83
CA ILE A 308 -1.97 3.62 24.97
C ILE A 308 -1.98 2.19 25.51
N THR A 309 -3.12 1.50 25.48
CA THR A 309 -3.21 0.11 25.97
C THR A 309 -3.68 -0.86 24.91
N VAL A 310 -3.30 -2.13 25.06
CA VAL A 310 -3.80 -3.22 24.20
C VAL A 310 -5.32 -3.38 24.33
N ALA A 311 -5.87 -3.21 25.53
CA ALA A 311 -7.31 -3.30 25.75
C ALA A 311 -8.09 -2.23 24.96
N GLU A 312 -7.55 -1.01 24.88
CA GLU A 312 -8.10 0.05 24.03
C GLU A 312 -8.01 -0.33 22.55
N ALA A 313 -6.86 -0.80 22.08
CA ALA A 313 -6.69 -1.24 20.69
C ALA A 313 -7.71 -2.32 20.32
N THR A 314 -7.90 -3.31 21.19
CA THR A 314 -8.90 -4.37 21.02
C THR A 314 -10.31 -3.80 20.89
N LYS A 315 -10.70 -2.87 21.75
CA LYS A 315 -12.03 -2.22 21.68
C LYS A 315 -12.24 -1.46 20.36
N VAL A 316 -11.24 -0.74 19.88
CA VAL A 316 -11.32 -0.04 18.58
C VAL A 316 -11.49 -1.05 17.44
N ILE A 317 -10.70 -2.13 17.42
CA ILE A 317 -10.76 -3.19 16.40
C ILE A 317 -12.12 -3.89 16.41
N GLU A 318 -12.64 -4.26 17.58
CA GLU A 318 -13.95 -4.90 17.74
C GLU A 318 -15.09 -3.98 17.27
N THR A 319 -15.03 -2.70 17.64
CA THR A 319 -15.98 -1.68 17.19
C THR A 319 -15.96 -1.59 15.67
N ALA A 320 -14.79 -1.42 15.06
CA ALA A 320 -14.62 -1.30 13.61
C ALA A 320 -15.18 -2.52 12.85
N LYS A 321 -14.90 -3.73 13.33
CA LYS A 321 -15.45 -4.98 12.77
C LYS A 321 -16.97 -5.03 12.90
N ARG A 322 -17.53 -4.68 14.07
CA ARG A 322 -18.98 -4.69 14.31
C ARG A 322 -19.72 -3.71 13.39
N VAL A 323 -19.19 -2.51 13.18
CA VAL A 323 -19.84 -1.50 12.33
C VAL A 323 -19.50 -1.65 10.84
N GLY A 324 -18.60 -2.57 10.48
CA GLY A 324 -18.16 -2.77 9.10
C GLY A 324 -17.40 -1.57 8.54
N ARG A 325 -16.58 -0.89 9.36
CA ARG A 325 -15.77 0.26 8.97
C ARG A 325 -14.28 -0.02 9.14
N MET A 326 -13.48 0.69 8.35
CA MET A 326 -12.03 0.63 8.42
C MET A 326 -11.56 1.40 9.66
N ALA A 327 -10.66 0.80 10.44
CA ALA A 327 -9.84 1.50 11.41
C ALA A 327 -8.37 1.16 11.13
N THR A 328 -7.53 2.18 10.97
CA THR A 328 -6.10 1.99 10.69
C THR A 328 -5.27 3.08 11.37
N VAL A 329 -3.96 2.88 11.43
CA VAL A 329 -2.99 3.78 12.07
C VAL A 329 -1.98 4.27 11.04
N PHE A 330 -1.65 5.56 11.11
CA PHE A 330 -0.67 6.20 10.24
C PHE A 330 0.77 5.94 10.70
N HIS A 331 1.31 4.75 10.38
CA HIS A 331 2.74 4.44 10.55
C HIS A 331 3.57 4.98 9.37
N ASN A 332 3.61 6.31 9.21
CA ASN A 332 4.26 7.00 8.08
C ASN A 332 5.70 6.57 7.80
N ARG A 333 6.44 6.19 8.84
CA ARG A 333 7.84 5.77 8.71
C ARG A 333 8.04 4.42 8.01
N ARG A 334 6.98 3.65 7.76
CA ARG A 334 7.05 2.48 6.85
C ARG A 334 7.38 2.87 5.41
N TRP A 335 7.27 4.16 5.09
CA TRP A 335 7.61 4.75 3.81
C TRP A 335 8.83 5.67 3.89
N ASP A 336 9.62 5.60 4.96
CA ASP A 336 10.93 6.27 4.98
C ASP A 336 11.88 5.49 4.05
N GLY A 337 12.63 6.22 3.23
CA GLY A 337 13.50 5.64 2.21
C GLY A 337 14.63 4.76 2.72
N ASP A 338 15.12 5.02 3.93
CA ASP A 338 16.13 4.20 4.62
C ASP A 338 15.54 2.85 5.05
N PHE A 339 14.34 2.84 5.62
CA PHE A 339 13.62 1.61 5.93
C PHE A 339 13.28 0.81 4.68
N LEU A 340 12.77 1.45 3.63
CA LEU A 340 12.46 0.78 2.38
C LEU A 340 13.72 0.16 1.75
N ALA A 341 14.88 0.84 1.82
CA ALA A 341 16.16 0.31 1.37
C ALA A 341 16.60 -0.91 2.23
N MET A 342 16.57 -0.78 3.57
CA MET A 342 16.91 -1.90 4.48
C MET A 342 16.01 -3.11 4.23
N LYS A 343 14.70 -2.89 4.14
CA LYS A 343 13.71 -3.94 3.87
C LYS A 343 13.99 -4.64 2.53
N ARG A 344 14.26 -3.88 1.46
CA ARG A 344 14.64 -4.44 0.15
C ARG A 344 15.90 -5.31 0.22
N ILE A 345 16.93 -4.88 0.95
CA ILE A 345 18.17 -5.65 1.12
C ILE A 345 17.89 -6.96 1.86
N VAL A 346 17.11 -6.92 2.94
CA VAL A 346 16.70 -8.11 3.71
C VAL A 346 15.89 -9.07 2.84
N GLU A 347 14.85 -8.58 2.16
CA GLU A 347 13.98 -9.39 1.29
C GLU A 347 14.72 -9.99 0.09
N SER A 348 15.78 -9.34 -0.40
CA SER A 348 16.63 -9.90 -1.47
C SER A 348 17.49 -11.10 -1.03
N GLY A 349 17.52 -11.42 0.27
CA GLY A 349 18.36 -12.47 0.83
C GLY A 349 19.86 -12.15 0.79
N ALA A 350 20.25 -10.89 0.60
CA ALA A 350 21.64 -10.43 0.54
C ALA A 350 22.43 -10.79 1.80
N ILE A 351 21.80 -10.67 2.96
CA ILE A 351 22.43 -10.99 4.25
C ILE A 351 22.04 -12.36 4.80
N GLY A 352 21.33 -13.19 4.01
CA GLY A 352 20.74 -14.42 4.54
C GLY A 352 19.59 -14.15 5.50
N ASP A 353 19.35 -15.11 6.40
CA ASP A 353 18.25 -15.02 7.37
C ASP A 353 18.65 -14.10 8.52
N PRO A 354 17.90 -13.01 8.79
CA PRO A 354 18.19 -12.12 9.91
C PRO A 354 18.04 -12.84 11.24
N PHE A 355 19.05 -12.76 12.11
CA PHE A 355 19.03 -13.39 13.44
C PHE A 355 19.23 -12.41 14.60
N HIS A 356 19.75 -11.20 14.34
CA HIS A 356 19.90 -10.17 15.36
C HIS A 356 19.67 -8.76 14.78
N ILE A 357 18.89 -7.94 15.47
CA ILE A 357 18.70 -6.52 15.13
C ILE A 357 18.99 -5.65 16.35
N GLU A 358 19.85 -4.65 16.20
CA GLU A 358 20.01 -3.57 17.16
C GLU A 358 19.41 -2.29 16.58
N CYS A 359 18.63 -1.57 17.39
CA CYS A 359 18.04 -0.30 17.03
C CYS A 359 18.29 0.71 18.15
N PHE A 360 18.80 1.88 17.80
CA PHE A 360 18.99 3.00 18.71
C PHE A 360 18.30 4.25 18.16
N PHE A 361 17.61 4.98 19.05
CA PHE A 361 17.07 6.31 18.74
C PHE A 361 17.11 7.24 19.95
N GLY A 362 17.29 8.53 19.66
CA GLY A 362 17.47 9.58 20.66
C GLY A 362 18.90 10.11 20.66
N GLY A 363 19.34 10.64 21.80
CA GLY A 363 20.62 11.33 21.96
C GLY A 363 20.73 11.91 23.37
N PHE A 364 21.35 13.08 23.49
CA PHE A 364 21.41 13.84 24.75
C PHE A 364 20.69 15.17 24.55
N GLY A 365 19.52 15.33 25.17
CA GLY A 365 18.73 16.54 25.01
C GLY A 365 17.58 16.64 26.00
N GLU A 366 17.38 17.83 26.53
CA GLU A 366 16.31 18.11 27.49
C GLU A 366 14.94 18.03 26.82
N PRO A 367 13.98 17.25 27.37
CA PRO A 367 12.61 17.23 26.90
C PRO A 367 11.89 18.53 27.24
N ARG A 368 10.90 18.91 26.42
CA ARG A 368 10.12 20.14 26.62
C ARG A 368 9.07 19.99 27.74
N PRO A 369 9.17 20.70 28.87
CA PRO A 369 8.24 20.52 29.99
C PRO A 369 6.83 21.05 29.72
N ASP A 370 6.66 21.97 28.78
CA ASP A 370 5.36 22.54 28.38
C ASP A 370 4.59 21.67 27.38
N TRP A 371 5.13 20.51 27.02
CA TRP A 371 4.55 19.65 25.99
C TRP A 371 3.91 18.39 26.56
N TRP A 372 2.66 18.11 26.17
CA TRP A 372 1.93 16.91 26.62
C TRP A 372 2.70 15.60 26.35
N ARG A 373 3.55 15.56 25.30
CA ARG A 373 4.36 14.38 24.97
C ARG A 373 5.33 13.98 26.07
N SER A 374 5.76 14.93 26.90
CA SER A 374 6.67 14.71 28.02
C SER A 374 5.99 14.06 29.23
N TYR A 375 4.67 13.89 29.19
CA TYR A 375 3.87 13.35 30.29
C TYR A 375 3.23 12.02 29.92
N LYS A 376 3.57 10.95 30.66
CA LYS A 376 3.11 9.57 30.43
C LYS A 376 1.59 9.44 30.39
N GLU A 377 0.88 10.22 31.21
CA GLU A 377 -0.59 10.25 31.24
C GLU A 377 -1.20 10.55 29.86
N HIS A 378 -0.52 11.37 29.05
CA HIS A 378 -0.99 11.74 27.72
C HIS A 378 -0.27 10.98 26.60
N SER A 379 1.02 10.68 26.78
CA SER A 379 1.87 10.12 25.73
C SER A 379 2.00 8.59 25.77
N GLY A 380 1.75 7.96 26.93
CA GLY A 380 2.11 6.58 27.22
C GLY A 380 3.57 6.38 27.61
N GLY A 381 4.44 7.39 27.45
CA GLY A 381 5.89 7.31 27.70
C GLY A 381 6.74 7.46 26.45
N ALA A 382 8.07 7.54 26.63
CA ALA A 382 8.99 7.82 25.52
C ALA A 382 9.00 6.70 24.46
N PHE A 383 8.78 5.45 24.89
CA PHE A 383 8.69 4.30 23.99
C PHE A 383 7.41 4.30 23.12
N TYR A 384 6.31 4.88 23.60
CA TYR A 384 5.06 4.96 22.83
C TYR A 384 5.12 6.02 21.75
N ASP A 385 5.78 7.16 22.02
CA ASP A 385 5.90 8.23 21.04
C ASP A 385 6.87 7.86 19.91
N TRP A 386 8.15 7.63 20.23
CA TRP A 386 9.16 7.33 19.20
C TRP A 386 9.37 5.84 18.98
N GLY A 387 9.31 5.04 20.04
CA GLY A 387 9.52 3.59 19.96
C GLY A 387 8.47 2.87 19.13
N ALA A 388 7.25 3.40 19.01
CA ALA A 388 6.22 2.83 18.13
C ALA A 388 6.66 2.73 16.67
N HIS A 389 7.49 3.66 16.18
CA HIS A 389 8.02 3.59 14.82
C HIS A 389 9.09 2.51 14.67
N PHE A 390 10.03 2.46 15.62
CA PHE A 390 11.20 1.59 15.49
C PHE A 390 10.92 0.15 15.91
N ALA A 391 10.01 -0.06 16.87
CA ALA A 391 9.44 -1.37 17.13
C ALA A 391 8.73 -1.91 15.89
N ASP A 392 7.94 -1.08 15.19
CA ASP A 392 7.30 -1.47 13.93
C ASP A 392 8.32 -1.86 12.85
N TRP A 393 9.43 -1.14 12.71
CA TRP A 393 10.50 -1.51 11.79
C TRP A 393 11.17 -2.83 12.16
N VAL A 394 11.54 -3.02 13.43
CA VAL A 394 12.17 -4.26 13.93
C VAL A 394 11.26 -5.46 13.65
N LEU A 395 9.97 -5.35 13.97
CA LEU A 395 8.99 -6.40 13.72
C LEU A 395 8.70 -6.63 12.23
N SER A 396 8.88 -5.61 11.39
CA SER A 396 8.75 -5.74 9.94
C SER A 396 9.95 -6.40 9.28
N LEU A 397 11.15 -6.24 9.85
CA LEU A 397 12.40 -6.81 9.33
C LEU A 397 12.68 -8.21 9.88
N MET A 398 12.10 -8.56 11.03
CA MET A 398 12.22 -9.88 11.65
C MET A 398 10.97 -10.73 11.34
N PRO A 399 11.05 -11.78 10.51
CA PRO A 399 9.88 -12.53 10.07
C PRO A 399 9.31 -13.50 11.14
N HIS A 400 10.00 -13.65 12.27
CA HIS A 400 9.66 -14.62 13.30
C HIS A 400 8.65 -14.05 14.31
N ARG A 401 7.84 -14.91 14.94
CA ARG A 401 6.88 -14.49 15.97
C ARG A 401 7.63 -14.17 17.27
N ILE A 402 7.19 -13.14 18.00
CA ILE A 402 7.72 -12.80 19.32
C ILE A 402 7.45 -13.97 20.29
N GLU A 403 8.50 -14.42 20.99
CA GLU A 403 8.46 -15.40 22.07
C GLU A 403 8.39 -14.69 23.43
N SER A 404 9.23 -13.67 23.64
CA SER A 404 9.27 -12.92 24.90
C SER A 404 9.87 -11.52 24.72
N VAL A 405 9.58 -10.63 25.66
CA VAL A 405 10.17 -9.30 25.76
C VAL A 405 10.64 -9.09 27.19
N SER A 406 11.83 -8.53 27.36
CA SER A 406 12.40 -8.13 28.65
C SER A 406 13.07 -6.76 28.48
N GLY A 407 13.37 -6.05 29.57
CA GLY A 407 13.95 -4.72 29.45
C GLY A 407 14.11 -3.98 30.77
N SER A 408 14.63 -2.76 30.67
CA SER A 408 14.80 -1.84 31.80
C SER A 408 14.44 -0.41 31.40
N VAL A 409 14.08 0.40 32.39
CA VAL A 409 13.81 1.83 32.22
C VAL A 409 14.56 2.62 33.28
N HIS A 410 15.02 3.81 32.92
CA HIS A 410 15.69 4.72 33.84
C HIS A 410 15.07 6.12 33.80
N LYS A 411 15.06 6.76 34.96
CA LYS A 411 14.75 8.18 35.18
C LYS A 411 15.85 8.77 36.07
N ARG A 412 16.74 9.59 35.50
CA ARG A 412 18.02 9.98 36.11
C ARG A 412 18.34 11.47 36.04
N VAL A 413 17.85 12.18 35.02
CA VAL A 413 18.22 13.57 34.73
C VAL A 413 16.98 14.45 34.65
N TRP A 414 15.98 14.08 33.83
CA TRP A 414 14.89 14.99 33.47
C TRP A 414 13.69 14.92 34.42
N HIS A 415 13.89 15.15 35.72
CA HIS A 415 12.86 14.96 36.76
C HIS A 415 11.65 15.90 36.68
N GLN A 416 11.74 16.99 35.90
CA GLN A 416 10.65 17.92 35.62
C GLN A 416 9.57 17.36 34.68
N VAL A 417 9.83 16.22 34.03
CA VAL A 417 8.86 15.51 33.18
C VAL A 417 8.72 14.04 33.60
N SER A 418 7.63 13.38 33.23
CA SER A 418 7.37 12.01 33.72
C SER A 418 7.89 10.89 32.80
N ASN A 419 8.12 11.16 31.51
CA ASN A 419 8.67 10.16 30.57
C ASN A 419 10.02 9.60 31.03
N GLU A 420 10.37 8.40 30.59
CA GLU A 420 11.68 7.79 30.81
C GLU A 420 12.81 8.62 30.16
N ASP A 421 14.00 8.57 30.76
CA ASP A 421 15.21 9.16 30.17
C ASP A 421 15.97 8.13 29.32
N HIS A 422 15.88 6.85 29.67
CA HIS A 422 16.52 5.75 28.97
C HIS A 422 15.68 4.49 29.07
N ILE A 423 15.59 3.74 27.98
CA ILE A 423 14.83 2.50 27.85
C ILE A 423 15.66 1.51 27.06
N GLU A 424 15.76 0.28 27.58
CA GLU A 424 16.27 -0.88 26.85
C GLU A 424 15.19 -1.95 26.79
N ALA A 425 14.93 -2.48 25.60
CA ALA A 425 14.06 -3.62 25.38
C ALA A 425 14.80 -4.69 24.59
N PHE A 426 14.71 -5.93 25.04
CA PHE A 426 15.24 -7.11 24.39
C PHE A 426 14.08 -8.05 24.04
N VAL A 427 13.95 -8.33 22.74
CA VAL A 427 12.92 -9.18 22.16
C VAL A 427 13.55 -10.49 21.74
N ARG A 428 12.98 -11.61 22.18
CA ARG A 428 13.29 -12.94 21.66
C ARG A 428 12.17 -13.38 20.75
N PHE A 429 12.52 -14.03 19.65
CA PHE A 429 11.57 -14.60 18.72
C PHE A 429 11.66 -16.12 18.72
N VAL A 430 10.56 -16.76 18.30
CA VAL A 430 10.52 -18.21 18.06
C VAL A 430 11.60 -18.58 17.05
N GLY A 431 12.43 -19.57 17.39
CA GLY A 431 13.60 -19.95 16.58
C GLY A 431 14.91 -19.31 17.02
N GLY A 432 14.90 -18.46 18.06
CA GLY A 432 16.10 -17.97 18.73
C GLY A 432 16.71 -16.69 18.16
N SER A 433 16.12 -16.09 17.13
CA SER A 433 16.51 -14.74 16.71
C SER A 433 16.13 -13.70 17.77
N THR A 434 16.79 -12.55 17.75
CA THR A 434 16.69 -11.55 18.82
C THR A 434 16.69 -10.13 18.27
N ALA A 435 16.17 -9.18 19.05
CA ALA A 435 16.33 -7.76 18.78
C ALA A 435 16.54 -6.95 20.07
N SER A 436 17.37 -5.93 19.99
CA SER A 436 17.65 -4.97 21.05
C SER A 436 17.21 -3.58 20.60
N ILE A 437 16.30 -2.96 21.33
CA ILE A 437 15.77 -1.63 21.05
C ILE A 437 16.15 -0.72 22.22
N GLN A 438 16.88 0.35 21.92
CA GLN A 438 17.32 1.32 22.92
C GLN A 438 16.82 2.73 22.57
N GLN A 439 16.18 3.37 23.53
CA GLN A 439 15.82 4.79 23.48
C GLN A 439 16.57 5.53 24.58
N SER A 440 17.12 6.71 24.29
CA SER A 440 17.76 7.52 25.32
C SER A 440 17.66 9.01 25.01
N SER A 441 17.32 9.84 26.00
CA SER A 441 17.48 11.29 25.97
C SER A 441 18.70 11.78 26.78
N ILE A 442 19.49 10.83 27.31
CA ILE A 442 20.72 11.06 28.07
C ILE A 442 21.95 10.35 27.46
N ALA A 443 21.88 9.95 26.19
CA ALA A 443 22.99 9.32 25.47
C ALA A 443 23.86 10.37 24.76
N ALA A 444 24.90 10.86 25.43
CA ALA A 444 25.87 11.79 24.85
C ALA A 444 26.70 11.16 23.73
N ILE A 445 26.89 9.83 23.77
CA ILE A 445 27.50 9.04 22.70
C ILE A 445 26.45 8.02 22.22
N PRO A 446 25.86 8.21 21.03
CA PRO A 446 24.85 7.30 20.51
C PRO A 446 25.46 6.02 19.91
N LYS A 447 24.67 4.95 19.87
CA LYS A 447 24.96 3.76 19.05
C LYS A 447 24.63 4.03 17.58
N SER A 448 25.06 3.15 16.69
CA SER A 448 24.52 3.10 15.32
C SER A 448 23.00 2.99 15.36
N ARG A 449 22.30 3.77 14.51
CA ARG A 449 20.83 3.80 14.48
C ARG A 449 20.24 2.41 14.23
N PHE A 450 20.81 1.66 13.29
CA PHE A 450 20.47 0.26 13.05
C PHE A 450 21.70 -0.60 12.79
N ARG A 451 21.68 -1.84 13.31
CA ARG A 451 22.59 -2.91 12.95
C ARG A 451 21.80 -4.20 12.80
N ILE A 452 21.85 -4.81 11.62
CA ILE A 452 21.12 -6.05 11.30
C ILE A 452 22.16 -7.11 10.95
N LEU A 453 22.09 -8.27 11.62
CA LEU A 453 22.95 -9.40 11.33
C LEU A 453 22.12 -10.54 10.77
N GLY A 454 22.58 -11.10 9.65
CA GLY A 454 22.00 -12.28 9.04
C GLY A 454 23.04 -13.36 8.77
N THR A 455 22.59 -14.58 8.47
CA THR A 455 23.46 -15.76 8.31
C THR A 455 24.51 -15.65 7.21
N ARG A 456 24.37 -14.69 6.28
CA ARG A 456 25.31 -14.43 5.19
C ARG A 456 25.77 -12.97 5.12
N GLY A 457 25.58 -12.16 6.15
CA GLY A 457 25.98 -10.75 6.08
C GLY A 457 25.42 -9.86 7.17
N GLY A 458 25.48 -8.55 6.94
CA GLY A 458 24.89 -7.57 7.83
C GLY A 458 24.70 -6.20 7.18
N ILE A 459 23.84 -5.40 7.82
CA ILE A 459 23.53 -4.02 7.45
C ILE A 459 23.85 -3.12 8.64
N GLU A 460 24.47 -1.98 8.40
CA GLU A 460 24.65 -0.94 9.39
C GLU A 460 24.15 0.40 8.82
N GLN A 461 23.26 1.04 9.57
CA GLN A 461 22.90 2.43 9.40
C GLN A 461 23.45 3.20 10.60
N ARG A 462 24.50 3.99 10.38
CA ARG A 462 25.17 4.71 11.47
C ARG A 462 24.31 5.84 12.04
N THR A 463 23.78 6.70 11.15
CA THR A 463 23.01 7.88 11.53
C THR A 463 21.66 7.94 10.81
N ALA A 464 20.86 8.95 11.12
CA ALA A 464 19.63 9.25 10.39
C ALA A 464 19.86 9.98 9.06
N GLU A 465 21.10 10.39 8.77
CA GLU A 465 21.41 11.22 7.61
C GLU A 465 21.31 10.40 6.32
N PRO A 466 20.45 10.78 5.35
CA PRO A 466 20.26 10.01 4.12
C PRO A 466 21.56 9.76 3.33
N ASN A 467 22.49 10.73 3.39
CA ASN A 467 23.78 10.67 2.69
C ASN A 467 24.76 9.66 3.26
N ASP A 468 24.57 9.20 4.50
CA ASP A 468 25.42 8.15 5.09
C ASP A 468 25.17 6.79 4.42
N GLY A 469 24.00 6.61 3.79
CA GLY A 469 23.61 5.35 3.16
C GLY A 469 23.52 4.18 4.15
N LEU A 470 23.47 2.98 3.59
CA LEU A 470 23.43 1.71 4.32
C LEU A 470 24.70 0.93 4.00
N ARG A 471 25.55 0.70 4.99
CA ARG A 471 26.70 -0.20 4.82
C ARG A 471 26.20 -1.63 4.80
N VAL A 472 26.48 -2.36 3.73
CA VAL A 472 26.07 -3.76 3.55
C VAL A 472 27.30 -4.63 3.35
N VAL A 473 27.44 -5.66 4.17
CA VAL A 473 28.44 -6.72 4.03
C VAL A 473 27.71 -8.01 3.70
N SER A 474 28.15 -8.74 2.67
CA SER A 474 27.53 -9.99 2.21
C SER A 474 28.60 -11.04 1.89
N PHE A 475 28.29 -12.31 2.17
CA PHE A 475 29.12 -13.48 1.89
C PHE A 475 28.44 -14.40 0.86
N ARG A 476 28.16 -13.89 -0.35
CA ARG A 476 27.55 -14.68 -1.42
C ARG A 476 28.63 -15.46 -2.17
N ASP A 477 28.34 -16.72 -2.48
CA ASP A 477 29.22 -17.61 -3.25
C ASP A 477 30.65 -17.73 -2.69
N GLY A 478 30.78 -17.65 -1.35
CA GLY A 478 32.06 -17.73 -0.65
C GLY A 478 32.91 -16.45 -0.70
N GLN A 479 32.42 -15.37 -1.32
CA GLN A 479 33.13 -14.10 -1.42
C GLN A 479 32.52 -13.03 -0.51
N ARG A 480 33.38 -12.29 0.20
CA ARG A 480 32.99 -11.12 0.97
C ARG A 480 32.87 -9.91 0.05
N THR A 481 31.67 -9.35 -0.06
CA THR A 481 31.41 -8.06 -0.67
C THR A 481 31.02 -7.04 0.38
N GLU A 482 31.47 -5.80 0.21
CA GLU A 482 31.12 -4.67 1.06
C GLU A 482 30.76 -3.49 0.16
N SER A 483 29.63 -2.85 0.47
CA SER A 483 29.13 -1.73 -0.32
C SER A 483 28.36 -0.75 0.56
N THR A 484 28.23 0.49 0.10
CA THR A 484 27.30 1.46 0.67
C THR A 484 26.14 1.62 -0.29
N GLN A 485 24.96 1.17 0.12
CA GLN A 485 23.73 1.29 -0.65
C GLN A 485 23.05 2.62 -0.31
N PRO A 486 22.62 3.41 -1.30
CA PRO A 486 21.87 4.64 -1.02
C PRO A 486 20.50 4.32 -0.41
N CYS A 487 19.98 5.24 0.41
CA CYS A 487 18.58 5.19 0.82
C CYS A 487 17.68 5.42 -0.39
N LEU A 488 16.46 4.87 -0.36
CA LEU A 488 15.44 5.17 -1.37
C LEU A 488 14.82 6.55 -1.11
N ALA A 489 13.96 7.03 -2.02
CA ALA A 489 13.13 8.20 -1.74
C ALA A 489 12.00 7.82 -0.77
N SER A 490 11.72 8.68 0.20
CA SER A 490 10.56 8.51 1.10
C SER A 490 9.25 8.87 0.38
N ASP A 491 8.15 8.19 0.76
CA ASP A 491 6.84 8.37 0.11
C ASP A 491 5.68 8.17 1.09
N TRP A 492 5.51 9.10 2.03
CA TRP A 492 4.44 9.02 3.04
C TRP A 492 3.04 9.07 2.43
N ASP A 493 2.90 9.70 1.25
CA ASP A 493 1.64 9.77 0.52
C ASP A 493 1.16 8.39 0.05
N ALA A 494 2.04 7.38 -0.05
CA ALA A 494 1.65 6.01 -0.36
C ALA A 494 0.62 5.44 0.63
N PHE A 495 0.68 5.83 1.90
CA PHE A 495 -0.35 5.46 2.88
C PHE A 495 -1.73 5.97 2.46
N TRP A 496 -1.85 7.26 2.16
CA TRP A 496 -3.10 7.89 1.79
C TRP A 496 -3.63 7.36 0.46
N ARG A 497 -2.73 7.04 -0.48
CA ARG A 497 -3.10 6.38 -1.73
C ARG A 497 -3.71 5.00 -1.50
N ASN A 498 -3.17 4.22 -0.55
CA ASN A 498 -3.74 2.93 -0.16
C ASN A 498 -5.09 3.07 0.56
N VAL A 499 -5.25 4.07 1.43
CA VAL A 499 -6.54 4.36 2.08
C VAL A 499 -7.59 4.74 1.03
N ALA A 500 -7.26 5.64 0.10
CA ALA A 500 -8.15 6.04 -0.97
C ALA A 500 -8.55 4.86 -1.85
N ASP A 501 -7.61 3.98 -2.19
CA ASP A 501 -7.91 2.77 -2.95
C ASP A 501 -8.89 1.85 -2.22
N HIS A 502 -8.70 1.64 -0.91
CA HIS A 502 -9.58 0.79 -0.11
C HIS A 502 -11.01 1.34 0.04
N LEU A 503 -11.18 2.67 0.03
CA LEU A 503 -12.48 3.31 0.26
C LEU A 503 -13.24 3.63 -1.03
N ILE A 504 -12.53 3.80 -2.15
CA ILE A 504 -13.12 4.17 -3.45
C ILE A 504 -13.46 2.94 -4.31
N LEU A 505 -12.65 1.89 -4.19
CA LEU A 505 -12.80 0.58 -4.85
C LEU A 505 -13.38 -0.40 -3.83
#